data_AF-A0A2V2UF89-F1
#
_entry.id   AF-A0A2V2UF89-F1
#
_cell.length_a   1.000
_cell.length_b   1.000
_cell.length_c   1.000
_cell.angle_alpha   90.00
_cell.angle_beta   90.00
_cell.angle_gamma   90.00
#
_symmetry.space_group_name_H-M   'P 1'
#
loop_
_entity.id
_entity.type
_entity.pdbx_description
1 polymer ?
#
loop_
_entity_poly.entity_id
_entity_poly.type
_entity_poly.pdbx_seq_one_letter_code
_entity_poly.pdbx_strand_id
1 'polypeptide(L)'
;MRTLLSLIDACSTVVREAVRNGATDAEAYGVDSKESEVIIENNDLKQLKSHEIGNLGIRVLVGRSQGFSSVNVFEKEQIIRSVKLAIKLAKVSPPDNFNSIPHKTAKISLLKKIYDKEALDFEPSDNVRMAKNMLLTARSYDNRVSIDSGSFTSALLTHMVLNSCGISVIENISLFSWSLMGMAVTPDQVSNFDFQIDSSHCVKDIDVISTAKQFAKAVISYLGPRNVDSFRGEMILSPSASTELVQDVIAHSINSNIVQKHASKFEEDIDRPVSTDLLNLEDDATNVDALGASSFDREGVGHLRNVIIEKGILKGFIYDTYTANKDSVKSTGNAGGSPKYPPMVSTTNMIVSAGNSKLETLISEIQKGVLINRFSGTVNSVDGDFSGVVKGGYYVKDGNIICPVKELMVAGNTFDALKNLTGVSKETKSLPDSILPYTRFNNISFTAGER
;
A
#
# COMPACT_ATOMS: atom_id res chain seq x y z
N MET A 1 27.10 6.15 -4.43
CA MET A 1 26.38 5.73 -5.65
C MET A 1 27.06 4.53 -6.29
N ARG A 2 26.51 3.34 -6.00
CA ARG A 2 26.64 2.21 -6.92
C ARG A 2 26.11 2.66 -8.28
N THR A 3 26.88 2.47 -9.34
CA THR A 3 26.46 2.95 -10.67
C THR A 3 25.37 2.03 -11.21
N LEU A 4 24.50 2.54 -12.08
CA LEU A 4 23.54 1.71 -12.83
C LEU A 4 24.22 0.48 -13.47
N LEU A 5 25.46 0.67 -13.95
CA LEU A 5 26.32 -0.39 -14.47
C LEU A 5 26.57 -1.51 -13.45
N SER A 6 26.77 -1.18 -12.18
CA SER A 6 27.00 -2.16 -11.12
C SER A 6 25.79 -3.06 -10.83
N LEU A 7 24.56 -2.52 -10.89
CA LEU A 7 23.34 -3.33 -10.71
C LEU A 7 23.13 -4.27 -11.90
N ILE A 8 23.30 -3.77 -13.12
CA ILE A 8 23.20 -4.56 -14.36
C ILE A 8 24.23 -5.69 -14.35
N ASP A 9 25.47 -5.40 -13.97
CA ASP A 9 26.56 -6.38 -13.89
C ASP A 9 26.30 -7.44 -12.81
N ALA A 10 25.73 -7.03 -11.66
CA ALA A 10 25.36 -7.95 -10.58
C ALA A 10 24.25 -8.92 -11.01
N CYS A 11 23.14 -8.41 -11.56
CA CYS A 11 22.04 -9.22 -12.08
C CYS A 11 22.49 -10.17 -13.20
N SER A 12 23.32 -9.66 -14.14
CA SER A 12 23.88 -10.47 -15.22
C SER A 12 24.80 -11.57 -14.70
N THR A 13 25.58 -11.28 -13.65
CA THR A 13 26.45 -12.27 -13.00
C THR A 13 25.64 -13.37 -12.33
N VAL A 14 24.55 -13.05 -11.64
CA VAL A 14 23.65 -14.04 -11.04
C VAL A 14 23.16 -15.03 -12.09
N VAL A 15 22.52 -14.56 -13.16
CA VAL A 15 21.87 -15.45 -14.13
C VAL A 15 22.90 -16.27 -14.90
N ARG A 16 24.00 -15.64 -15.34
CA ARG A 16 25.09 -16.35 -16.03
C ARG A 16 25.70 -17.45 -15.18
N GLU A 17 26.02 -17.15 -13.92
CA GLU A 17 26.64 -18.14 -13.03
C GLU A 17 25.64 -19.21 -12.60
N ALA A 18 24.36 -18.88 -12.41
CA ALA A 18 23.34 -19.87 -12.06
C ALA A 18 23.19 -20.93 -13.16
N VAL A 19 23.02 -20.49 -14.41
CA VAL A 19 22.91 -21.39 -15.57
C VAL A 19 24.20 -22.20 -15.76
N ARG A 20 25.37 -21.56 -15.65
CA ARG A 20 26.68 -22.26 -15.73
C ARG A 20 26.85 -23.33 -14.66
N ASN A 21 26.26 -23.17 -13.48
CA ASN A 21 26.34 -24.12 -12.37
C ASN A 21 25.17 -25.13 -12.35
N GLY A 22 24.40 -25.21 -13.44
CA GLY A 22 23.40 -26.27 -13.66
C GLY A 22 21.97 -25.93 -13.22
N ALA A 23 21.64 -24.65 -13.04
CA ALA A 23 20.25 -24.23 -12.97
C ALA A 23 19.58 -24.38 -14.36
N THR A 24 18.38 -24.93 -14.39
CA THR A 24 17.52 -24.97 -15.60
C THR A 24 17.07 -23.55 -15.94
N ASP A 25 16.58 -22.82 -14.94
CA ASP A 25 16.22 -21.42 -15.07
C ASP A 25 16.72 -20.61 -13.87
N ALA A 26 16.98 -19.32 -14.08
CA ALA A 26 17.43 -18.40 -13.06
C ALA A 26 16.85 -17.00 -13.25
N GLU A 27 16.61 -16.32 -12.14
CA GLU A 27 16.13 -14.94 -12.07
C GLU A 27 16.92 -14.18 -11.02
N ALA A 28 17.31 -12.96 -11.39
CA ALA A 28 17.87 -11.96 -10.52
C ALA A 28 16.87 -10.79 -10.41
N TYR A 29 16.46 -10.47 -9.18
CA TYR A 29 15.72 -9.25 -8.89
C TYR A 29 16.60 -8.31 -8.06
N GLY A 30 17.04 -7.22 -8.67
CA GLY A 30 17.95 -6.27 -8.09
C GLY A 30 17.24 -4.95 -7.78
N VAL A 31 17.51 -4.40 -6.60
CA VAL A 31 17.04 -3.09 -6.18
C VAL A 31 18.21 -2.30 -5.63
N ASP A 32 18.40 -1.08 -6.12
CA ASP A 32 19.35 -0.09 -5.59
C ASP A 32 18.57 1.20 -5.27
N SER A 33 18.74 1.75 -4.09
CA SER A 33 18.11 3.01 -3.70
C SER A 33 19.07 3.91 -2.92
N LYS A 34 18.87 5.22 -3.10
CA LYS A 34 19.42 6.26 -2.25
C LYS A 34 18.25 6.98 -1.61
N GLU A 35 18.17 6.91 -0.29
CA GLU A 35 17.09 7.47 0.50
C GLU A 35 17.65 8.46 1.51
N SER A 36 16.93 9.55 1.73
CA SER A 36 17.16 10.44 2.86
C SER A 36 15.85 10.76 3.54
N GLU A 37 15.87 10.73 4.87
CA GLU A 37 14.71 10.91 5.72
C GLU A 37 15.03 11.93 6.81
N VAL A 38 14.12 12.88 7.03
CA VAL A 38 14.13 13.77 8.20
C VAL A 38 12.98 13.38 9.11
N ILE A 39 13.31 13.00 10.33
CA ILE A 39 12.36 12.58 11.37
C ILE A 39 11.99 13.79 12.22
N ILE A 40 10.70 14.01 12.40
CA ILE A 40 10.10 14.93 13.36
C ILE A 40 9.65 14.09 14.55
N GLU A 41 9.99 14.53 15.76
CA GLU A 41 9.56 13.89 16.99
C GLU A 41 9.36 14.95 18.07
N ASN A 42 8.29 14.86 18.84
CA ASN A 42 8.04 15.74 20.00
C ASN A 42 8.19 17.24 19.68
N ASN A 43 7.51 17.70 18.62
CA ASN A 43 7.54 19.08 18.12
C ASN A 43 8.91 19.62 17.66
N ASP A 44 9.87 18.75 17.35
CA ASP A 44 11.19 19.16 16.88
C ASP A 44 11.71 18.28 15.74
N LEU A 45 12.67 18.80 14.98
CA LEU A 45 13.42 18.02 14.00
C LEU A 45 14.45 17.18 14.75
N LYS A 46 14.24 15.88 14.78
CA LYS A 46 15.01 14.98 15.62
C LYS A 46 16.29 14.50 14.96
N GLN A 47 16.18 14.04 13.72
CA GLN A 47 17.26 13.34 13.05
C GLN A 47 17.14 13.46 11.53
N LEU A 48 18.29 13.61 10.87
CA LEU A 48 18.43 13.39 9.43
C LEU A 48 19.18 12.06 9.23
N LYS A 49 18.62 11.19 8.38
CA LYS A 49 19.23 9.94 7.95
C LYS A 49 19.45 9.94 6.44
N SER A 50 20.47 9.21 6.02
CA SER A 50 20.76 8.96 4.61
C SER A 50 21.30 7.55 4.46
N HIS A 51 20.71 6.79 3.54
CA HIS A 51 21.00 5.38 3.34
C HIS A 51 21.14 5.09 1.84
N GLU A 52 22.18 4.33 1.49
CA GLU A 52 22.26 3.65 0.19
C GLU A 52 21.96 2.17 0.43
N ILE A 53 20.91 1.66 -0.21
CA ILE A 53 20.43 0.30 -0.03
C ILE A 53 20.56 -0.43 -1.37
N GLY A 54 21.34 -1.50 -1.41
CA GLY A 54 21.42 -2.37 -2.58
C GLY A 54 21.13 -3.81 -2.18
N ASN A 55 20.12 -4.44 -2.77
CA ASN A 55 19.77 -5.85 -2.53
C ASN A 55 19.57 -6.60 -3.84
N LEU A 56 19.88 -7.89 -3.82
CA LEU A 56 19.75 -8.79 -4.95
C LEU A 56 19.13 -10.10 -4.49
N GLY A 57 17.96 -10.41 -5.00
CA GLY A 57 17.28 -11.69 -4.84
C GLY A 57 17.66 -12.63 -5.96
N ILE A 58 17.96 -13.88 -5.61
CA ILE A 58 18.45 -14.91 -6.52
C ILE A 58 17.48 -16.09 -6.43
N ARG A 59 16.67 -16.28 -7.46
CA ARG A 59 15.76 -17.43 -7.59
C ARG A 59 16.28 -18.35 -8.69
N VAL A 60 16.41 -19.64 -8.41
CA VAL A 60 16.86 -20.65 -9.39
C VAL A 60 15.93 -21.84 -9.38
N LEU A 61 15.76 -22.45 -10.55
CA LEU A 61 15.11 -23.74 -10.72
C LEU A 61 16.14 -24.78 -11.17
N VAL A 62 16.15 -25.94 -10.55
CA VAL A 62 16.87 -27.13 -11.02
C VAL A 62 15.82 -28.18 -11.37
N GLY A 63 15.54 -28.35 -12.65
CA GLY A 63 14.32 -29.02 -13.10
C GLY A 63 13.08 -28.26 -12.62
N ARG A 64 12.32 -28.86 -11.70
CA ARG A 64 11.12 -28.27 -11.09
C ARG A 64 11.27 -27.91 -9.61
N SER A 65 12.47 -28.07 -9.06
CA SER A 65 12.77 -27.72 -7.66
C SER A 65 13.32 -26.29 -7.58
N GLN A 66 12.74 -25.48 -6.69
CA GLN A 66 13.13 -24.08 -6.48
C GLN A 66 14.16 -23.94 -5.36
N GLY A 67 15.14 -23.06 -5.57
CA GLY A 67 16.02 -22.57 -4.53
C GLY A 67 16.10 -21.05 -4.56
N PHE A 68 16.29 -20.45 -3.39
CA PHE A 68 16.35 -19.00 -3.25
C PHE A 68 17.47 -18.58 -2.31
N SER A 69 18.13 -17.48 -2.61
CA SER A 69 19.04 -16.77 -1.72
C SER A 69 18.97 -15.27 -1.99
N SER A 70 19.50 -14.45 -1.08
CA SER A 70 19.61 -13.00 -1.28
C SER A 70 20.94 -12.47 -0.76
N VAL A 71 21.38 -11.34 -1.32
CA VAL A 71 22.58 -10.61 -0.89
C VAL A 71 22.33 -9.11 -0.89
N ASN A 72 23.04 -8.39 -0.02
CA ASN A 72 23.02 -6.92 0.08
C ASN A 72 24.35 -6.26 -0.37
N VAL A 73 25.30 -7.07 -0.84
CA VAL A 73 26.62 -6.62 -1.31
C VAL A 73 26.82 -7.09 -2.75
N PHE A 74 27.11 -6.15 -3.65
CA PHE A 74 27.31 -6.43 -5.09
C PHE A 74 28.76 -6.79 -5.40
N GLU A 75 29.37 -7.63 -4.57
CA GLU A 75 30.69 -8.22 -4.79
C GLU A 75 30.54 -9.55 -5.53
N LYS A 76 31.31 -9.73 -6.60
CA LYS A 76 31.20 -10.89 -7.48
C LYS A 76 31.35 -12.21 -6.73
N GLU A 77 32.28 -12.30 -5.79
CA GLU A 77 32.55 -13.50 -4.99
C GLU A 77 31.35 -13.85 -4.11
N GLN A 78 30.71 -12.85 -3.50
CA GLN A 78 29.51 -13.05 -2.66
C GLN A 78 28.31 -13.46 -3.51
N ILE A 79 28.10 -12.81 -4.66
CA ILE A 79 27.07 -13.20 -5.62
C ILE A 79 27.22 -14.66 -6.04
N ILE A 80 28.43 -15.09 -6.43
CA ILE A 80 28.70 -16.47 -6.83
C ILE A 80 28.44 -17.46 -5.70
N ARG A 81 28.84 -17.12 -4.45
CA ARG A 81 28.54 -17.96 -3.28
C ARG A 81 27.03 -18.12 -3.07
N SER A 82 26.27 -17.05 -3.20
CA SER A 82 24.82 -17.06 -3.01
C SER A 82 24.09 -17.78 -4.13
N VAL A 83 24.56 -17.67 -5.38
CA VAL A 83 24.08 -18.51 -6.50
C VAL A 83 24.30 -19.99 -6.20
N LYS A 84 25.50 -20.38 -5.76
CA LYS A 84 25.80 -21.78 -5.40
C LYS A 84 24.92 -22.25 -4.24
N LEU A 85 24.64 -21.39 -3.27
CA LEU A 85 23.72 -21.70 -2.17
C LEU A 85 22.30 -21.93 -2.68
N ALA A 86 21.77 -21.04 -3.53
CA ALA A 86 20.44 -21.20 -4.12
C ALA A 86 20.31 -22.52 -4.90
N ILE A 87 21.33 -22.89 -5.68
CA ILE A 87 21.35 -24.18 -6.41
C ILE A 87 21.39 -25.37 -5.45
N LYS A 88 22.18 -25.31 -4.36
CA LYS A 88 22.19 -26.36 -3.33
C LYS A 88 20.83 -26.54 -2.69
N LEU A 89 20.15 -25.43 -2.36
CA LEU A 89 18.80 -25.44 -1.81
C LEU A 89 17.79 -26.01 -2.80
N ALA A 90 17.88 -25.66 -4.08
CA ALA A 90 17.04 -26.23 -5.13
C ALA A 90 17.18 -27.76 -5.21
N LYS A 91 18.41 -28.29 -5.16
CA LYS A 91 18.67 -29.74 -5.27
C LYS A 91 18.09 -30.57 -4.12
N VAL A 92 17.88 -29.98 -2.95
CA VAL A 92 17.29 -30.66 -1.77
C VAL A 92 15.81 -30.31 -1.57
N SER A 93 15.26 -29.43 -2.40
CA SER A 93 13.84 -29.04 -2.34
C SER A 93 12.99 -29.99 -3.19
N PRO A 94 11.76 -30.32 -2.74
CA PRO A 94 10.86 -31.14 -3.53
C PRO A 94 10.52 -30.46 -4.87
N PRO A 95 10.39 -31.22 -5.97
CA PRO A 95 9.94 -30.66 -7.24
C PRO A 95 8.46 -30.27 -7.16
N ASP A 96 8.10 -29.17 -7.82
CA ASP A 96 6.72 -28.72 -8.01
C ASP A 96 6.49 -28.38 -9.48
N ASN A 97 5.50 -29.02 -10.10
CA ASN A 97 5.20 -28.87 -11.52
C ASN A 97 4.79 -27.45 -11.92
N PHE A 98 4.33 -26.64 -10.97
CA PHE A 98 3.90 -25.26 -11.21
C PHE A 98 5.03 -24.24 -11.07
N ASN A 99 6.19 -24.65 -10.53
CA ASN A 99 7.38 -23.80 -10.51
C ASN A 99 7.81 -23.46 -11.93
N SER A 100 7.89 -22.17 -12.23
CA SER A 100 8.42 -21.64 -13.48
C SER A 100 8.96 -20.23 -13.29
N ILE A 101 9.81 -19.81 -14.21
CA ILE A 101 10.23 -18.42 -14.35
C ILE A 101 9.53 -17.85 -15.60
N PRO A 102 8.97 -16.63 -15.57
CA PRO A 102 8.22 -16.11 -16.69
C PRO A 102 9.09 -15.91 -17.93
N HIS A 103 8.55 -16.33 -19.07
CA HIS A 103 9.17 -16.08 -20.37
C HIS A 103 8.83 -14.68 -20.87
N LYS A 104 9.72 -14.11 -21.68
CA LYS A 104 9.44 -12.86 -22.37
C LYS A 104 8.27 -13.03 -23.33
N THR A 105 7.15 -12.36 -23.06
CA THR A 105 5.94 -12.40 -23.89
C THR A 105 5.86 -11.20 -24.83
N ALA A 106 5.85 -9.98 -24.29
CA ALA A 106 5.75 -8.72 -25.02
C ALA A 106 6.79 -7.70 -24.53
N LYS A 107 7.00 -6.64 -25.33
CA LYS A 107 7.85 -5.52 -24.90
C LYS A 107 7.08 -4.70 -23.86
N ILE A 108 7.65 -4.59 -22.65
CA ILE A 108 7.12 -3.72 -21.60
C ILE A 108 7.36 -2.27 -22.00
N SER A 109 6.29 -1.47 -21.97
CA SER A 109 6.38 -0.02 -22.18
C SER A 109 6.62 0.64 -20.84
N LEU A 110 7.78 1.27 -20.67
CA LEU A 110 8.08 1.93 -19.41
C LEU A 110 7.15 3.13 -19.20
N LEU A 111 6.59 3.22 -17.99
CA LEU A 111 5.79 4.34 -17.54
C LEU A 111 6.62 5.63 -17.60
N LYS A 112 5.94 6.71 -17.96
CA LYS A 112 6.49 8.06 -17.92
C LYS A 112 5.92 8.73 -16.67
N LYS A 113 6.66 9.66 -16.05
CA LYS A 113 6.27 10.46 -14.86
C LYS A 113 6.46 9.82 -13.48
N ILE A 114 6.90 8.57 -13.40
CA ILE A 114 7.30 7.96 -12.11
C ILE A 114 8.77 8.25 -11.74
N TYR A 115 9.50 8.88 -12.65
CA TYR A 115 10.86 9.37 -12.44
C TYR A 115 10.98 10.84 -12.85
N ASP A 116 11.35 11.67 -11.89
CA ASP A 116 11.63 13.08 -12.05
C ASP A 116 13.14 13.31 -12.10
N LYS A 117 13.60 14.02 -13.14
CA LYS A 117 15.01 14.37 -13.27
C LYS A 117 15.43 15.42 -12.25
N GLU A 118 14.52 16.29 -11.83
CA GLU A 118 14.79 17.31 -10.80
C GLU A 118 15.10 16.65 -9.44
N ALA A 119 14.67 15.41 -9.22
CA ALA A 119 14.99 14.66 -8.01
C ALA A 119 16.50 14.34 -7.87
N LEU A 120 17.30 14.42 -8.94
CA LEU A 120 18.77 14.28 -8.87
C LEU A 120 19.42 15.43 -8.11
N ASP A 121 18.84 16.61 -8.18
CA ASP A 121 19.31 17.83 -7.52
C ASP A 121 18.64 18.04 -6.15
N PHE A 122 17.75 17.13 -5.73
CA PHE A 122 17.08 17.20 -4.43
C PHE A 122 18.01 16.66 -3.33
N GLU A 123 18.51 17.56 -2.49
CA GLU A 123 19.52 17.24 -1.49
C GLU A 123 18.92 16.97 -0.09
N PRO A 124 19.67 16.34 0.83
CA PRO A 124 19.23 16.20 2.22
C PRO A 124 18.86 17.52 2.91
N SER A 125 19.45 18.65 2.48
CA SER A 125 19.11 19.99 2.95
C SER A 125 17.69 20.42 2.55
N ASP A 126 17.20 19.96 1.39
CA ASP A 126 15.81 20.17 0.96
C ASP A 126 14.83 19.35 1.79
N ASN A 127 15.18 18.10 2.16
CA ASN A 127 14.37 17.32 3.11
C ASN A 127 14.20 18.07 4.44
N VAL A 128 15.28 18.66 4.96
CA VAL A 128 15.24 19.44 6.21
C VAL A 128 14.34 20.67 6.04
N ARG A 129 14.41 21.35 4.89
CA ARG A 129 13.54 22.49 4.56
C ARG A 129 12.07 22.08 4.52
N MET A 130 11.74 20.95 3.89
CA MET A 130 10.38 20.44 3.81
C MET A 130 9.83 20.05 5.18
N ALA A 131 10.57 19.26 5.96
CA ALA A 131 10.17 18.87 7.32
C ALA A 131 10.02 20.10 8.24
N LYS A 132 10.90 21.10 8.13
CA LYS A 132 10.77 22.36 8.86
C LYS A 132 9.50 23.12 8.48
N ASN A 133 9.17 23.18 7.19
CA ASN A 133 7.95 23.82 6.71
C ASN A 133 6.70 23.11 7.24
N MET A 134 6.68 21.78 7.28
CA MET A 134 5.60 20.99 7.90
C MET A 134 5.41 21.36 9.37
N LEU A 135 6.50 21.28 10.14
CA LEU A 135 6.53 21.55 11.57
C LEU A 135 6.02 22.95 11.90
N LEU A 136 6.57 23.97 11.23
CA LEU A 136 6.20 25.37 11.45
C LEU A 136 4.74 25.63 11.04
N THR A 137 4.29 25.07 9.92
CA THR A 137 2.92 25.28 9.43
C THR A 137 1.90 24.71 10.38
N ALA A 138 2.07 23.45 10.80
CA ALA A 138 1.15 22.80 11.72
C ALA A 138 1.10 23.51 13.08
N ARG A 139 2.27 23.86 13.65
CA ARG A 139 2.35 24.55 14.94
C ARG A 139 1.85 25.99 14.93
N SER A 140 1.96 26.68 13.79
CA SER A 140 1.46 28.06 13.65
C SER A 140 -0.05 28.13 13.46
N TYR A 141 -0.72 27.01 13.19
CA TYR A 141 -2.16 26.96 12.98
C TYR A 141 -2.94 27.23 14.28
N ASP A 142 -2.56 26.57 15.37
CA ASP A 142 -3.16 26.74 16.70
C ASP A 142 -2.15 26.28 17.76
N ASN A 143 -2.05 26.99 18.89
CA ASN A 143 -1.07 26.73 19.93
C ASN A 143 -1.28 25.39 20.67
N ARG A 144 -2.45 24.78 20.52
CA ARG A 144 -2.79 23.47 21.08
C ARG A 144 -2.28 22.32 20.21
N VAL A 145 -1.90 22.56 18.96
CA VAL A 145 -1.38 21.50 18.08
C VAL A 145 -0.04 21.01 18.61
N SER A 146 0.03 19.71 18.89
CA SER A 146 1.26 19.00 19.25
C SER A 146 1.52 17.88 18.23
N ILE A 147 2.73 17.86 17.69
CA ILE A 147 3.22 16.85 16.77
C ILE A 147 4.01 15.83 17.58
N ASP A 148 3.54 14.59 17.58
CA ASP A 148 4.21 13.47 18.24
C ASP A 148 5.31 12.91 17.37
N SER A 149 4.97 12.59 16.11
CA SER A 149 5.91 12.09 15.11
C SER A 149 5.59 12.59 13.72
N GLY A 150 6.55 12.50 12.83
CA GLY A 150 6.38 12.79 11.41
C GLY A 150 7.66 12.57 10.65
N SER A 151 7.58 12.60 9.33
CA SER A 151 8.77 12.49 8.50
C SER A 151 8.59 13.18 7.15
N PHE A 152 9.72 13.55 6.56
CA PHE A 152 9.83 13.81 5.14
C PHE A 152 10.92 12.91 4.57
N THR A 153 10.56 12.11 3.57
CA THR A 153 11.46 11.15 2.91
C THR A 153 11.55 11.48 1.43
N SER A 154 12.77 11.45 0.90
CA SER A 154 13.05 11.43 -0.53
C SER A 154 13.88 10.20 -0.88
N ALA A 155 13.55 9.55 -1.98
CA ALA A 155 14.26 8.38 -2.47
C ALA A 155 14.39 8.40 -3.99
N LEU A 156 15.56 7.97 -4.47
CA LEU A 156 15.80 7.57 -5.84
C LEU A 156 16.04 6.07 -5.87
N LEU A 157 15.18 5.34 -6.54
CA LEU A 157 15.17 3.89 -6.64
C LEU A 157 15.47 3.47 -8.08
N THR A 158 16.23 2.40 -8.25
CA THR A 158 16.33 1.63 -9.48
C THR A 158 16.00 0.18 -9.16
N HIS A 159 15.08 -0.41 -9.91
CA HIS A 159 14.77 -1.83 -9.81
C HIS A 159 14.92 -2.52 -11.17
N MET A 160 15.36 -3.77 -11.13
CA MET A 160 15.71 -4.54 -12.33
C MET A 160 15.36 -6.01 -12.14
N VAL A 161 14.74 -6.60 -13.15
CA VAL A 161 14.58 -8.05 -13.27
C VAL A 161 15.34 -8.53 -14.51
N LEU A 162 16.17 -9.55 -14.32
CA LEU A 162 16.85 -10.27 -15.39
C LEU A 162 16.70 -11.76 -15.16
N ASN A 163 16.28 -12.50 -16.19
CA ASN A 163 16.14 -13.95 -16.09
C ASN A 163 16.69 -14.71 -17.32
N SER A 164 16.88 -16.02 -17.16
CA SER A 164 17.36 -16.93 -18.21
C SER A 164 16.37 -17.10 -19.37
N CYS A 165 15.11 -16.73 -19.17
CA CYS A 165 14.01 -16.88 -20.12
C CYS A 165 13.80 -15.64 -21.03
N GLY A 166 14.74 -14.68 -20.97
CA GLY A 166 14.81 -13.52 -21.88
C GLY A 166 14.24 -12.21 -21.34
N ILE A 167 13.77 -12.17 -20.09
CA ILE A 167 13.38 -10.92 -19.43
C ILE A 167 14.64 -10.16 -19.00
N SER A 168 14.68 -8.87 -19.35
CA SER A 168 15.69 -7.91 -18.92
C SER A 168 15.04 -6.53 -18.95
N VAL A 169 14.60 -6.08 -17.78
CA VAL A 169 13.82 -4.85 -17.59
C VAL A 169 14.38 -4.09 -16.41
N ILE A 170 14.46 -2.77 -16.55
CA ILE A 170 15.04 -1.88 -15.56
C ILE A 170 14.27 -0.57 -15.58
N GLU A 171 14.04 -0.01 -14.41
CA GLU A 171 13.25 1.19 -14.24
C GLU A 171 13.76 2.01 -13.06
N ASN A 172 13.75 3.33 -13.24
CA ASN A 172 14.08 4.30 -12.19
C ASN A 172 12.79 4.91 -11.67
N ILE A 173 12.74 5.18 -10.37
CA ILE A 173 11.60 5.78 -9.69
C ILE A 173 12.13 6.85 -8.74
N SER A 174 11.52 8.03 -8.73
CA SER A 174 11.70 9.03 -7.67
C SER A 174 10.50 8.97 -6.75
N LEU A 175 10.73 9.07 -5.44
CA LEU A 175 9.67 8.99 -4.44
C LEU A 175 9.88 10.07 -3.39
N PHE A 176 8.84 10.86 -3.16
CA PHE A 176 8.74 11.82 -2.07
C PHE A 176 7.52 11.45 -1.25
N SER A 177 7.68 11.30 0.06
CA SER A 177 6.57 11.01 0.96
C SER A 177 6.72 11.80 2.23
N TRP A 178 5.63 12.33 2.75
CA TRP A 178 5.65 13.11 3.97
C TRP A 178 4.43 12.84 4.83
N SER A 179 4.64 12.83 6.14
CA SER A 179 3.57 12.56 7.09
C SER A 179 3.72 13.32 8.40
N LEU A 180 2.59 13.55 9.05
CA LEU A 180 2.50 14.07 10.42
C LEU A 180 1.51 13.24 11.22
N MET A 181 1.88 13.00 12.47
CA MET A 181 1.06 12.38 13.48
C MET A 181 1.08 13.22 14.75
N GLY A 182 -0.07 13.30 15.41
CA GLY A 182 -0.15 13.96 16.71
C GLY A 182 -1.57 14.35 17.05
N MET A 183 -1.71 15.30 17.98
CA MET A 183 -2.96 15.59 18.67
C MET A 183 -3.03 17.06 19.10
N ALA A 184 -4.22 17.51 19.47
CA ALA A 184 -4.41 18.77 20.16
C ALA A 184 -4.33 18.55 21.67
N VAL A 185 -3.58 19.40 22.36
CA VAL A 185 -3.33 19.33 23.80
C VAL A 185 -3.75 20.64 24.46
N THR A 186 -4.52 20.50 25.54
CA THR A 186 -4.91 21.56 26.46
C THR A 186 -4.57 21.13 27.90
N PRO A 187 -4.58 22.03 28.90
CA PRO A 187 -4.32 21.64 30.29
C PRO A 187 -5.22 20.51 30.81
N ASP A 188 -6.47 20.46 30.35
CA ASP A 188 -7.50 19.56 30.88
C ASP A 188 -7.79 18.36 29.95
N GLN A 189 -7.30 18.38 28.71
CA GLN A 189 -7.70 17.43 27.68
C GLN A 189 -6.65 17.24 26.58
N VAL A 190 -6.54 15.99 26.12
CA VAL A 190 -5.86 15.60 24.88
C VAL A 190 -6.91 15.08 23.90
N SER A 191 -6.86 15.55 22.65
CA SER A 191 -7.75 15.05 21.59
C SER A 191 -7.38 13.63 21.15
N ASN A 192 -8.22 13.01 20.33
CA ASN A 192 -7.74 11.89 19.51
C ASN A 192 -6.57 12.35 18.63
N PHE A 193 -5.64 11.44 18.37
CA PHE A 193 -4.55 11.71 17.45
C PHE A 193 -5.00 11.51 16.00
N ASP A 194 -4.44 12.30 15.09
CA ASP A 194 -4.64 12.19 13.65
C ASP A 194 -3.33 11.79 12.97
N PHE A 195 -3.46 11.26 11.76
CA PHE A 195 -2.34 10.95 10.89
C PHE A 195 -2.66 11.44 9.48
N GLN A 196 -1.81 12.30 8.94
CA GLN A 196 -1.90 12.76 7.55
C GLN A 196 -0.64 12.38 6.82
N ILE A 197 -0.82 11.81 5.63
CA ILE A 197 0.23 11.39 4.72
C ILE A 197 -0.12 11.87 3.32
N ASP A 198 0.90 12.21 2.56
CA ASP A 198 0.80 12.44 1.12
C ASP A 198 2.16 12.14 0.47
N SER A 199 2.17 11.98 -0.85
CA SER A 199 3.32 11.50 -1.59
C SER A 199 3.27 11.87 -3.06
N SER A 200 4.43 11.91 -3.72
CA SER A 200 4.54 12.17 -5.15
C SER A 200 5.80 11.57 -5.75
N HIS A 201 5.77 11.33 -7.06
CA HIS A 201 6.96 11.03 -7.84
C HIS A 201 7.72 12.29 -8.28
N CYS A 202 7.12 13.48 -8.24
CA CYS A 202 7.67 14.71 -8.82
C CYS A 202 7.94 15.78 -7.75
N VAL A 203 9.08 16.46 -7.85
CA VAL A 203 9.53 17.49 -6.91
C VAL A 203 8.55 18.65 -6.83
N LYS A 204 8.04 19.10 -7.99
CA LYS A 204 7.10 20.22 -8.10
C LYS A 204 5.74 19.96 -7.42
N ASP A 205 5.39 18.70 -7.21
CA ASP A 205 4.08 18.28 -6.68
C ASP A 205 4.15 18.03 -5.16
N ILE A 206 5.29 18.32 -4.52
CA ILE A 206 5.45 18.26 -3.06
C ILE A 206 4.65 19.39 -2.38
N ASP A 207 3.54 19.05 -1.72
CA ASP A 207 2.70 19.99 -0.96
C ASP A 207 2.61 19.65 0.53
N VAL A 208 3.74 19.87 1.20
CA VAL A 208 3.86 19.70 2.65
C VAL A 208 3.00 20.69 3.46
N ILE A 209 2.70 21.86 2.89
CA ILE A 209 1.97 22.94 3.58
C ILE A 209 0.50 22.58 3.70
N SER A 210 -0.12 22.12 2.61
CA SER A 210 -1.52 21.67 2.63
C SER A 210 -1.70 20.51 3.60
N THR A 211 -0.82 19.51 3.53
CA THR A 211 -0.86 18.35 4.43
C THR A 211 -0.75 18.75 5.90
N ALA A 212 0.18 19.66 6.23
CA ALA A 212 0.34 20.17 7.59
C ALA A 212 -0.87 20.97 8.09
N LYS A 213 -1.52 21.76 7.22
CA LYS A 213 -2.77 22.48 7.57
C LYS A 213 -3.93 21.51 7.79
N GLN A 214 -4.06 20.49 6.94
CA GLN A 214 -5.09 19.47 7.09
C GLN A 214 -4.94 18.72 8.41
N PHE A 215 -3.71 18.32 8.74
CA PHE A 215 -3.37 17.70 10.02
C PHE A 215 -3.76 18.60 11.22
N ALA A 216 -3.31 19.86 11.22
CA ALA A 216 -3.59 20.79 12.31
C ALA A 216 -5.09 21.05 12.48
N LYS A 217 -5.81 21.23 11.37
CA LYS A 217 -7.28 21.38 11.40
C LYS A 217 -7.97 20.14 11.97
N ALA A 218 -7.54 18.95 11.56
CA ALA A 218 -8.13 17.69 12.00
C ALA A 218 -7.94 17.49 13.52
N VAL A 219 -6.72 17.58 14.04
CA VAL A 219 -6.48 17.36 15.48
C VAL A 219 -7.22 18.36 16.37
N ILE A 220 -7.31 19.64 15.96
CA ILE A 220 -8.09 20.65 16.69
C ILE A 220 -9.58 20.32 16.69
N SER A 221 -10.10 19.84 15.56
CA SER A 221 -11.52 19.48 15.46
C SER A 221 -11.90 18.26 16.29
N TYR A 222 -10.93 17.47 16.79
CA TYR A 222 -11.16 16.35 17.69
C TYR A 222 -11.23 16.73 19.17
N LEU A 223 -11.07 18.01 19.52
CA LEU A 223 -11.25 18.48 20.90
C LEU A 223 -12.72 18.41 21.34
N GLY A 224 -12.93 18.25 22.65
CA GLY A 224 -14.26 18.09 23.24
C GLY A 224 -15.02 16.82 22.82
N PRO A 225 -14.38 15.63 22.71
CA PRO A 225 -15.08 14.40 22.39
C PRO A 225 -16.09 14.06 23.48
N ARG A 226 -17.23 13.48 23.07
CA ARG A 226 -18.33 13.09 23.97
C ARG A 226 -18.65 11.62 23.84
N ASN A 227 -19.17 11.05 24.92
CA ASN A 227 -19.74 9.72 24.89
C ASN A 227 -21.04 9.75 24.09
N VAL A 228 -21.30 8.67 23.35
CA VAL A 228 -22.50 8.47 22.54
C VAL A 228 -23.12 7.16 22.96
N ASP A 229 -24.43 7.15 23.22
CA ASP A 229 -25.16 5.93 23.60
C ASP A 229 -25.11 4.89 22.49
N SER A 230 -25.03 3.60 22.86
CA SER A 230 -25.01 2.49 21.92
C SER A 230 -26.19 2.54 20.94
N PHE A 231 -25.91 2.21 19.67
CA PHE A 231 -26.92 2.23 18.62
C PHE A 231 -26.51 1.39 17.43
N ARG A 232 -27.50 1.09 16.58
CA ARG A 232 -27.25 0.60 15.23
C ARG A 232 -27.53 1.72 14.24
N GLY A 233 -26.65 1.92 13.27
CA GLY A 233 -26.76 3.04 12.35
C GLY A 233 -25.84 2.91 11.14
N GLU A 234 -25.49 4.06 10.57
CA GLU A 234 -24.65 4.16 9.38
C GLU A 234 -23.20 4.46 9.76
N MET A 235 -22.24 4.00 8.96
CA MET A 235 -20.85 4.43 9.06
C MET A 235 -20.39 5.04 7.74
N ILE A 236 -19.70 6.17 7.81
CA ILE A 236 -18.86 6.64 6.70
C ILE A 236 -17.43 6.36 7.09
N LEU A 237 -16.70 5.60 6.28
CA LEU A 237 -15.27 5.42 6.43
C LEU A 237 -14.54 6.50 5.62
N SER A 238 -13.55 7.13 6.24
CA SER A 238 -12.54 7.87 5.48
C SER A 238 -11.73 6.91 4.59
N PRO A 239 -11.00 7.43 3.60
CA PRO A 239 -10.03 6.64 2.84
C PRO A 239 -9.11 5.81 3.74
N SER A 240 -8.54 6.42 4.79
CA SER A 240 -7.62 5.73 5.71
C SER A 240 -8.29 4.62 6.54
N ALA A 241 -9.53 4.84 7.02
CA ALA A 241 -10.28 3.79 7.72
C ALA A 241 -10.76 2.68 6.77
N SER A 242 -11.02 3.03 5.50
CA SER A 242 -11.43 2.08 4.46
C SER A 242 -10.29 1.13 4.09
N THR A 243 -9.04 1.58 4.12
CA THR A 243 -7.87 0.70 3.92
C THR A 243 -7.91 -0.49 4.89
N GLU A 244 -7.97 -0.20 6.19
CA GLU A 244 -7.89 -1.22 7.24
C GLU A 244 -9.16 -2.11 7.30
N LEU A 245 -10.35 -1.51 7.23
CA LEU A 245 -11.60 -2.26 7.42
C LEU A 245 -12.12 -2.95 6.16
N VAL A 246 -11.75 -2.47 4.97
CA VAL A 246 -12.36 -2.91 3.71
C VAL A 246 -11.31 -3.37 2.71
N GLN A 247 -10.36 -2.51 2.35
CA GLN A 247 -9.38 -2.81 1.30
C GLN A 247 -8.56 -4.04 1.62
N ASP A 248 -7.99 -4.13 2.83
CA ASP A 248 -7.09 -5.22 3.22
C ASP A 248 -7.82 -6.58 3.22
N VAL A 249 -9.10 -6.58 3.59
CA VAL A 249 -9.96 -7.78 3.55
C VAL A 249 -10.26 -8.20 2.11
N ILE A 250 -10.53 -7.25 1.21
CA ILE A 250 -10.70 -7.53 -0.21
C ILE A 250 -9.38 -8.03 -0.81
N ALA A 251 -8.27 -7.35 -0.56
CA ALA A 251 -6.93 -7.71 -1.04
C ALA A 251 -6.57 -9.15 -0.65
N HIS A 252 -6.88 -9.55 0.58
CA HIS A 252 -6.73 -10.93 1.04
C HIS A 252 -7.60 -11.90 0.23
N SER A 253 -8.87 -11.56 0.03
CA SER A 253 -9.85 -12.43 -0.63
C SER A 253 -9.61 -12.59 -2.14
N ILE A 254 -8.97 -11.61 -2.79
CA ILE A 254 -8.68 -11.66 -4.23
C ILE A 254 -7.30 -12.25 -4.55
N ASN A 255 -6.50 -12.54 -3.52
CA ASN A 255 -5.16 -13.09 -3.69
C ASN A 255 -5.25 -14.56 -4.08
N SER A 256 -4.78 -14.92 -5.29
CA SER A 256 -4.90 -16.29 -5.81
C SER A 256 -4.22 -17.35 -4.92
N ASN A 257 -3.13 -17.02 -4.22
CA ASN A 257 -2.50 -17.96 -3.28
C ASN A 257 -3.37 -18.21 -2.04
N ILE A 258 -4.19 -17.24 -1.63
CA ILE A 258 -5.19 -17.43 -0.56
C ILE A 258 -6.38 -18.26 -1.07
N VAL A 259 -6.86 -17.96 -2.28
CA VAL A 259 -7.92 -18.73 -2.95
C VAL A 259 -7.53 -20.20 -3.10
N GLN A 260 -6.34 -20.49 -3.64
CA GLN A 260 -5.82 -21.85 -3.85
C GLN A 260 -5.55 -22.62 -2.55
N LYS A 261 -5.59 -21.94 -1.41
CA LYS A 261 -5.50 -22.54 -0.07
C LYS A 261 -6.86 -22.67 0.63
N HIS A 262 -7.96 -22.37 -0.07
CA HIS A 262 -9.33 -22.39 0.47
C HIS A 262 -9.53 -21.48 1.68
N ALA A 263 -8.82 -20.35 1.69
CA ALA A 263 -8.88 -19.36 2.77
C ALA A 263 -9.47 -18.02 2.32
N SER A 264 -10.03 -17.96 1.10
CA SER A 264 -10.69 -16.77 0.56
C SER A 264 -12.20 -16.86 0.72
N LYS A 265 -12.84 -15.75 1.10
CA LYS A 265 -14.31 -15.65 1.08
C LYS A 265 -14.90 -15.59 -0.33
N PHE A 266 -14.09 -15.19 -1.32
CA PHE A 266 -14.50 -14.98 -2.70
C PHE A 266 -14.20 -16.16 -3.63
N GLU A 267 -13.72 -17.29 -3.09
CA GLU A 267 -13.26 -18.45 -3.87
C GLU A 267 -14.24 -18.88 -4.97
N GLU A 268 -15.55 -18.88 -4.69
CA GLU A 268 -16.60 -19.31 -5.63
C GLU A 268 -17.38 -18.14 -6.26
N ASP A 269 -16.92 -16.90 -6.10
CA ASP A 269 -17.71 -15.70 -6.39
C ASP A 269 -17.36 -15.01 -7.72
N ILE A 270 -16.51 -15.61 -8.56
CA ILE A 270 -16.29 -15.07 -9.92
C ILE A 270 -17.63 -14.97 -10.66
N ASP A 271 -17.87 -13.80 -11.24
CA ASP A 271 -19.11 -13.37 -11.90
C ASP A 271 -20.34 -13.36 -11.00
N ARG A 272 -20.16 -13.32 -9.66
CA ARG A 272 -21.23 -13.17 -8.67
C ARG A 272 -21.17 -11.82 -7.96
N PRO A 273 -22.30 -11.32 -7.44
CA PRO A 273 -22.32 -10.11 -6.62
C PRO A 273 -21.61 -10.32 -5.27
N VAL A 274 -20.59 -9.51 -5.01
CA VAL A 274 -19.86 -9.44 -3.73
C VAL A 274 -20.11 -8.11 -2.99
N SER A 275 -20.70 -7.13 -3.67
CA SER A 275 -21.09 -5.83 -3.12
C SER A 275 -22.31 -5.27 -3.87
N THR A 276 -22.74 -4.05 -3.56
CA THR A 276 -23.75 -3.31 -4.33
C THR A 276 -23.15 -2.80 -5.65
N ASP A 277 -24.00 -2.35 -6.57
CA ASP A 277 -23.59 -1.82 -7.88
C ASP A 277 -22.76 -0.53 -7.82
N LEU A 278 -22.66 0.07 -6.62
CA LEU A 278 -21.83 1.24 -6.34
C LEU A 278 -20.33 0.92 -6.36
N LEU A 279 -19.93 -0.32 -6.01
CA LEU A 279 -18.52 -0.66 -5.90
C LEU A 279 -17.92 -0.99 -7.27
N ASN A 280 -16.93 -0.20 -7.66
CA ASN A 280 -16.04 -0.49 -8.78
C ASN A 280 -14.61 -0.39 -8.27
N LEU A 281 -13.88 -1.50 -8.31
CA LEU A 281 -12.54 -1.65 -7.75
C LEU A 281 -11.62 -2.26 -8.79
N GLU A 282 -10.47 -1.64 -8.96
CA GLU A 282 -9.37 -2.13 -9.79
C GLU A 282 -8.06 -2.16 -9.02
N ASP A 283 -7.13 -2.99 -9.48
CA ASP A 283 -5.72 -2.95 -9.08
C ASP A 283 -4.89 -2.52 -10.29
N ASP A 284 -4.25 -1.34 -10.22
CA ASP A 284 -3.60 -0.73 -11.38
C ASP A 284 -2.25 -0.06 -11.05
N ALA A 285 -1.17 -0.82 -11.21
CA ALA A 285 0.20 -0.29 -11.12
C ALA A 285 0.58 0.64 -12.29
N THR A 286 -0.23 0.73 -13.34
CA THR A 286 0.05 1.59 -14.50
C THR A 286 -0.45 3.02 -14.31
N ASN A 287 -1.22 3.28 -13.24
CA ASN A 287 -1.67 4.61 -12.86
C ASN A 287 -0.53 5.42 -12.23
N VAL A 288 0.08 6.29 -13.04
CA VAL A 288 1.23 7.13 -12.67
C VAL A 288 0.96 8.19 -11.60
N ASP A 289 -0.32 8.42 -11.25
CA ASP A 289 -0.70 9.32 -10.16
C ASP A 289 -0.70 8.62 -8.79
N ALA A 290 -0.62 7.27 -8.78
CA ALA A 290 -0.49 6.46 -7.56
C ALA A 290 0.98 6.16 -7.24
N LEU A 291 1.33 6.10 -5.96
CA LEU A 291 2.72 5.96 -5.51
C LEU A 291 3.32 4.57 -5.81
N GLY A 292 2.48 3.52 -5.83
CA GLY A 292 2.88 2.17 -6.18
C GLY A 292 3.01 1.92 -7.69
N ALA A 293 3.05 2.98 -8.51
CA ALA A 293 3.13 2.83 -9.95
C ALA A 293 4.49 2.28 -10.41
N SER A 294 4.45 1.29 -11.30
CA SER A 294 5.62 0.66 -11.90
C SER A 294 5.25 -0.02 -13.22
N SER A 295 6.23 -0.29 -14.07
CA SER A 295 5.96 -0.89 -15.39
C SER A 295 5.86 -2.41 -15.38
N PHE A 296 6.48 -3.04 -14.39
CA PHE A 296 6.57 -4.49 -14.27
C PHE A 296 6.65 -4.93 -12.81
N ASP A 297 6.18 -6.15 -12.57
CA ASP A 297 6.13 -6.77 -11.26
C ASP A 297 7.48 -7.38 -10.86
N ARG A 298 7.56 -7.98 -9.66
CA ARG A 298 8.81 -8.54 -9.11
C ARG A 298 9.36 -9.75 -9.87
N GLU A 299 8.64 -10.29 -10.85
CA GLU A 299 9.10 -11.34 -11.77
C GLU A 299 9.38 -10.77 -13.18
N GLY A 300 9.21 -9.47 -13.37
CA GLY A 300 9.41 -8.78 -14.65
C GLY A 300 8.25 -8.98 -15.63
N VAL A 301 7.08 -9.40 -15.15
CA VAL A 301 5.84 -9.42 -15.92
C VAL A 301 5.27 -8.00 -15.97
N GLY A 302 4.90 -7.52 -17.15
CA GLY A 302 4.34 -6.16 -17.28
C GLY A 302 3.03 -6.03 -16.52
N HIS A 303 2.89 -4.95 -15.76
CA HIS A 303 1.66 -4.67 -15.04
C HIS A 303 0.48 -4.45 -16.00
N LEU A 304 -0.72 -4.76 -15.50
CA LEU A 304 -1.99 -4.55 -16.18
C LEU A 304 -2.91 -3.75 -15.27
N ARG A 305 -3.88 -3.06 -15.87
CA ARG A 305 -5.07 -2.58 -15.15
C ARG A 305 -6.00 -3.76 -14.94
N ASN A 306 -6.05 -4.28 -13.73
CA ASN A 306 -6.85 -5.45 -13.36
C ASN A 306 -8.20 -5.00 -12.80
N VAL A 307 -9.29 -5.22 -13.54
CA VAL A 307 -10.65 -4.98 -13.04
C VAL A 307 -11.00 -6.12 -12.08
N ILE A 308 -11.16 -5.80 -10.80
CA ILE A 308 -11.39 -6.79 -9.74
C ILE A 308 -12.89 -6.89 -9.43
N ILE A 309 -13.55 -5.76 -9.19
CA ILE A 309 -15.00 -5.68 -8.97
C ILE A 309 -15.57 -4.65 -9.93
N GLU A 310 -16.55 -5.04 -10.73
CA GLU A 310 -17.28 -4.15 -11.63
C GLU A 310 -18.76 -4.16 -11.25
N LYS A 311 -19.29 -2.99 -10.85
CA LYS A 311 -20.67 -2.82 -10.37
C LYS A 311 -21.07 -3.90 -9.35
N GLY A 312 -20.23 -4.08 -8.35
CA GLY A 312 -20.43 -5.04 -7.26
C GLY A 312 -20.21 -6.51 -7.64
N ILE A 313 -19.89 -6.82 -8.90
CA ILE A 313 -19.66 -8.20 -9.38
C ILE A 313 -18.15 -8.47 -9.42
N LEU A 314 -17.71 -9.55 -8.77
CA LEU A 314 -16.31 -9.97 -8.82
C LEU A 314 -15.95 -10.48 -10.21
N LYS A 315 -14.84 -9.99 -10.77
CA LYS A 315 -14.39 -10.28 -12.14
C LYS A 315 -13.15 -11.15 -12.22
N GLY A 316 -12.30 -11.14 -11.19
CA GLY A 316 -11.06 -11.89 -11.20
C GLY A 316 -10.30 -11.82 -9.90
N PHE A 317 -9.34 -12.74 -9.79
CA PHE A 317 -8.30 -12.73 -8.78
C PHE A 317 -7.01 -12.16 -9.36
N ILE A 318 -6.08 -11.78 -8.49
CA ILE A 318 -4.73 -11.36 -8.87
C ILE A 318 -3.76 -12.52 -8.74
N TYR A 319 -2.78 -12.58 -9.66
CA TYR A 319 -1.89 -13.71 -9.86
C TYR A 319 -0.43 -13.28 -10.05
N ASP A 320 0.47 -14.03 -9.42
CA ASP A 320 1.87 -14.14 -9.85
C ASP A 320 2.01 -15.28 -10.88
N THR A 321 3.22 -15.53 -11.40
CA THR A 321 3.43 -16.60 -12.38
C THR A 321 3.11 -18.00 -11.83
N TYR A 322 3.48 -18.28 -10.58
CA TYR A 322 3.31 -19.61 -9.97
C TYR A 322 1.83 -19.97 -9.79
N THR A 323 1.06 -19.07 -9.19
CA THR A 323 -0.38 -19.25 -8.97
C THR A 323 -1.15 -19.23 -10.27
N ALA A 324 -0.75 -18.42 -11.26
CA ALA A 324 -1.35 -18.44 -12.59
C ALA A 324 -1.19 -19.81 -13.26
N ASN A 325 -0.01 -20.42 -13.16
CA ASN A 325 0.22 -21.76 -13.71
C ASN A 325 -0.65 -22.84 -13.06
N LYS A 326 -0.89 -22.74 -11.74
CA LYS A 326 -1.77 -23.66 -11.02
C LYS A 326 -3.19 -23.68 -11.58
N ASP A 327 -3.72 -22.50 -11.90
CA ASP A 327 -5.08 -22.35 -12.42
C ASP A 327 -5.11 -22.37 -13.96
N SER A 328 -3.98 -22.59 -14.63
CA SER A 328 -3.84 -22.55 -16.09
C SER A 328 -4.31 -21.22 -16.72
N VAL A 329 -4.09 -20.11 -16.00
CA VAL A 329 -4.37 -18.74 -16.46
C VAL A 329 -3.06 -17.98 -16.69
N LYS A 330 -3.14 -16.70 -17.07
CA LYS A 330 -1.98 -15.81 -17.20
C LYS A 330 -1.76 -15.02 -15.91
N SER A 331 -0.51 -14.72 -15.59
CA SER A 331 -0.18 -13.75 -14.54
C SER A 331 -0.85 -12.41 -14.86
N THR A 332 -1.37 -11.76 -13.82
CA THR A 332 -1.96 -10.41 -13.89
C THR A 332 -0.92 -9.31 -13.65
N GLY A 333 0.36 -9.70 -13.52
CA GLY A 333 1.44 -8.80 -13.15
C GLY A 333 1.34 -8.41 -11.67
N ASN A 334 1.02 -9.35 -10.78
CA ASN A 334 0.83 -9.07 -9.35
C ASN A 334 1.84 -9.82 -8.47
N ALA A 335 3.01 -10.13 -9.00
CA ALA A 335 4.10 -10.60 -8.16
C ALA A 335 4.75 -9.41 -7.42
N GLY A 336 4.63 -9.38 -6.09
CA GLY A 336 5.24 -8.38 -5.22
C GLY A 336 6.37 -8.93 -4.36
N GLY A 337 6.80 -8.11 -3.40
CA GLY A 337 7.81 -8.45 -2.40
C GLY A 337 9.18 -7.82 -2.66
N SER A 338 10.06 -7.93 -1.65
CA SER A 338 11.42 -7.40 -1.73
C SER A 338 12.41 -8.44 -2.29
N PRO A 339 13.64 -8.02 -2.67
CA PRO A 339 14.70 -8.95 -3.05
C PRO A 339 15.11 -9.94 -1.95
N LYS A 340 14.59 -9.80 -0.72
CA LYS A 340 14.89 -10.70 0.41
C LYS A 340 14.06 -11.99 0.39
N TYR A 341 13.01 -12.06 -0.42
CA TYR A 341 12.09 -13.20 -0.49
C TYR A 341 11.82 -13.63 -1.94
N PRO A 342 11.36 -14.88 -2.16
CA PRO A 342 10.72 -15.27 -3.41
C PRO A 342 9.51 -14.37 -3.71
N PRO A 343 9.07 -14.28 -4.98
CA PRO A 343 7.86 -13.55 -5.31
C PRO A 343 6.64 -14.10 -4.58
N MET A 344 5.68 -13.22 -4.31
CA MET A 344 4.39 -13.54 -3.75
C MET A 344 3.31 -12.70 -4.42
N VAL A 345 2.09 -13.22 -4.49
CA VAL A 345 0.94 -12.45 -4.97
C VAL A 345 0.71 -11.25 -4.05
N SER A 346 0.66 -10.05 -4.63
CA SER A 346 0.45 -8.77 -3.94
C SER A 346 -0.39 -7.84 -4.80
N THR A 347 -1.21 -7.02 -4.14
CA THR A 347 -1.83 -5.84 -4.76
C THR A 347 -0.75 -4.80 -5.09
N THR A 348 -1.11 -3.86 -5.96
CA THR A 348 -0.28 -2.75 -6.42
C THR A 348 -0.90 -1.43 -5.95
N ASN A 349 -1.77 -0.84 -6.76
CA ASN A 349 -2.59 0.31 -6.39
C ASN A 349 -4.07 -0.07 -6.46
N MET A 350 -4.72 -0.23 -5.31
CA MET A 350 -6.15 -0.49 -5.26
C MET A 350 -6.93 0.82 -5.43
N ILE A 351 -7.72 0.92 -6.49
CA ILE A 351 -8.43 2.13 -6.86
C ILE A 351 -9.93 1.86 -6.83
N VAL A 352 -10.63 2.55 -5.95
CA VAL A 352 -12.09 2.56 -5.94
C VAL A 352 -12.56 3.77 -6.73
N SER A 353 -13.42 3.53 -7.72
CA SER A 353 -13.96 4.61 -8.55
C SER A 353 -14.73 5.62 -7.71
N ALA A 354 -14.51 6.91 -7.97
CA ALA A 354 -15.24 7.98 -7.31
C ALA A 354 -16.74 7.90 -7.65
N GLY A 355 -17.58 8.19 -6.66
CA GLY A 355 -19.01 8.35 -6.85
C GLY A 355 -19.38 9.76 -7.32
N ASN A 356 -20.69 10.03 -7.35
CA ASN A 356 -21.23 11.32 -7.82
C ASN A 356 -21.54 12.29 -6.68
N SER A 357 -21.75 11.79 -5.46
CA SER A 357 -22.14 12.60 -4.30
C SER A 357 -20.91 13.13 -3.56
N LYS A 358 -20.95 14.38 -3.12
CA LYS A 358 -19.92 14.91 -2.21
C LYS A 358 -20.02 14.25 -0.84
N LEU A 359 -18.91 14.21 -0.11
CA LEU A 359 -18.89 13.77 1.29
C LEU A 359 -19.95 14.53 2.13
N GLU A 360 -20.10 15.84 1.96
CA GLU A 360 -21.10 16.60 2.72
C GLU A 360 -22.53 16.13 2.44
N THR A 361 -22.81 15.74 1.18
CA THR A 361 -24.11 15.18 0.81
C THR A 361 -24.34 13.84 1.48
N LEU A 362 -23.33 12.94 1.45
CA LEU A 362 -23.42 11.64 2.14
C LEU A 362 -23.68 11.80 3.64
N ILE A 363 -23.02 12.78 4.28
CA ILE A 363 -23.24 13.12 5.69
C ILE A 363 -24.66 13.65 5.92
N SER A 364 -25.14 14.54 5.05
CA SER A 364 -26.47 15.18 5.19
C SER A 364 -27.64 14.20 5.11
N GLU A 365 -27.44 13.05 4.48
CA GLU A 365 -28.44 11.99 4.34
C GLU A 365 -28.50 11.05 5.56
N ILE A 366 -27.51 11.10 6.46
CA ILE A 366 -27.44 10.21 7.63
C ILE A 366 -28.43 10.65 8.70
N GLN A 367 -29.31 9.74 9.10
CA GLN A 367 -30.20 9.95 10.26
C GLN A 367 -29.43 9.78 11.57
N LYS A 368 -28.64 8.70 11.67
CA LYS A 368 -27.81 8.40 12.84
C LYS A 368 -26.61 7.54 12.43
N GLY A 369 -25.40 8.03 12.66
CA GLY A 369 -24.20 7.34 12.21
C GLY A 369 -22.90 7.91 12.75
N VAL A 370 -21.79 7.40 12.24
CA VAL A 370 -20.44 7.84 12.60
C VAL A 370 -19.59 8.03 11.35
N LEU A 371 -18.96 9.19 11.22
CA LEU A 371 -17.82 9.38 10.31
C LEU A 371 -16.55 8.89 11.03
N ILE A 372 -15.97 7.79 10.55
CA ILE A 372 -14.82 7.13 11.13
C ILE A 372 -13.60 7.51 10.30
N ASN A 373 -12.69 8.34 10.85
CA ASN A 373 -11.46 8.63 10.14
C ASN A 373 -10.37 7.59 10.41
N ARG A 374 -10.38 6.95 11.57
CA ARG A 374 -9.47 5.86 11.91
C ARG A 374 -10.13 4.83 12.80
N PHE A 375 -9.56 3.64 12.75
CA PHE A 375 -9.97 2.48 13.52
C PHE A 375 -8.78 1.99 14.34
N SER A 376 -9.07 1.29 15.44
CA SER A 376 -8.07 0.59 16.22
C SER A 376 -8.74 -0.62 16.85
N GLY A 377 -8.36 -1.80 16.40
CA GLY A 377 -8.97 -3.05 16.84
C GLY A 377 -8.45 -4.22 16.05
N THR A 378 -9.28 -5.25 15.95
CA THR A 378 -8.98 -6.46 15.18
C THR A 378 -9.84 -6.47 13.93
N VAL A 379 -9.22 -6.82 12.80
CA VAL A 379 -9.88 -7.15 11.54
C VAL A 379 -9.38 -8.52 11.12
N ASN A 380 -10.28 -9.48 10.91
CA ASN A 380 -9.94 -10.80 10.39
C ASN A 380 -10.24 -10.83 8.88
N SER A 381 -9.18 -10.92 8.07
CA SER A 381 -9.32 -10.90 6.61
C SER A 381 -9.93 -12.18 6.02
N VAL A 382 -9.99 -13.28 6.77
CA VAL A 382 -10.52 -14.58 6.29
C VAL A 382 -12.05 -14.59 6.32
N ASP A 383 -12.65 -14.26 7.47
CA ASP A 383 -14.10 -14.25 7.65
C ASP A 383 -14.73 -12.87 7.54
N GLY A 384 -13.93 -11.80 7.64
CA GLY A 384 -14.32 -10.40 7.52
C GLY A 384 -14.71 -9.75 8.84
N ASP A 385 -14.64 -10.44 9.96
CA ASP A 385 -15.08 -9.88 11.25
C ASP A 385 -14.15 -8.77 11.72
N PHE A 386 -14.73 -7.64 12.13
CA PHE A 386 -14.00 -6.54 12.73
C PHE A 386 -14.66 -6.06 14.02
N SER A 387 -13.83 -5.68 14.98
CA SER A 387 -14.26 -5.09 16.25
C SER A 387 -13.15 -4.23 16.82
N GLY A 388 -13.49 -3.00 17.19
CA GLY A 388 -12.50 -2.05 17.67
C GLY A 388 -13.11 -0.71 18.08
N VAL A 389 -12.24 0.24 18.36
CA VAL A 389 -12.60 1.58 18.81
C VAL A 389 -12.45 2.56 17.66
N VAL A 390 -13.45 3.43 17.49
CA VAL A 390 -13.36 4.58 16.59
C VAL A 390 -12.31 5.56 17.13
N LYS A 391 -11.24 5.78 16.36
CA LYS A 391 -10.18 6.75 16.67
C LYS A 391 -10.33 7.93 15.73
N GLY A 392 -10.53 9.14 16.24
CA GLY A 392 -10.75 10.31 15.39
C GLY A 392 -12.00 10.15 14.50
N GLY A 393 -13.18 10.30 15.08
CA GLY A 393 -14.43 10.20 14.34
C GLY A 393 -15.49 11.09 14.93
N TYR A 394 -16.58 11.28 14.20
CA TYR A 394 -17.66 12.16 14.61
C TYR A 394 -19.00 11.46 14.58
N TYR A 395 -19.79 11.72 15.61
CA TYR A 395 -21.18 11.33 15.63
C TYR A 395 -21.97 12.25 14.71
N VAL A 396 -22.73 11.63 13.81
CA VAL A 396 -23.61 12.31 12.85
C VAL A 396 -25.06 12.00 13.23
N LYS A 397 -25.89 13.03 13.32
CA LYS A 397 -27.31 12.91 13.59
C LYS A 397 -28.08 13.93 12.77
N ASP A 398 -29.18 13.49 12.15
CA ASP A 398 -30.08 14.32 11.34
C ASP A 398 -29.31 15.16 10.31
N GLY A 399 -28.35 14.54 9.63
CA GLY A 399 -27.52 15.17 8.60
C GLY A 399 -26.39 16.08 9.10
N ASN A 400 -26.17 16.16 10.41
CA ASN A 400 -25.21 17.10 11.01
C ASN A 400 -24.13 16.41 11.84
N ILE A 401 -22.89 16.87 11.72
CA ILE A 401 -21.79 16.50 12.62
C ILE A 401 -22.06 17.13 14.00
N ILE A 402 -22.27 16.31 15.02
CA ILE A 402 -22.66 16.75 16.36
C ILE A 402 -21.45 16.98 17.26
N CYS A 403 -20.57 15.97 17.35
CA CYS A 403 -19.38 16.03 18.18
C CYS A 403 -18.38 14.94 17.78
N PRO A 404 -17.09 15.09 18.10
CA PRO A 404 -16.15 13.98 18.09
C PRO A 404 -16.60 12.91 19.09
N VAL A 405 -16.40 11.64 18.75
CA VAL A 405 -16.76 10.52 19.63
C VAL A 405 -15.62 10.19 20.59
N LYS A 406 -15.99 9.86 21.84
CA LYS A 406 -15.11 9.30 22.86
C LYS A 406 -15.45 7.83 23.07
N GLU A 407 -14.44 6.96 22.99
CA GLU A 407 -14.52 5.54 23.39
C GLU A 407 -15.71 4.77 22.77
N LEU A 408 -16.08 5.10 21.53
CA LEU A 408 -17.15 4.41 20.82
C LEU A 408 -16.58 3.18 20.10
N MET A 409 -17.08 2.01 20.43
CA MET A 409 -16.74 0.77 19.72
C MET A 409 -17.57 0.64 18.46
N VAL A 410 -16.97 0.08 17.41
CA VAL A 410 -17.62 -0.32 16.17
C VAL A 410 -17.31 -1.80 15.91
N ALA A 411 -18.33 -2.56 15.55
CA ALA A 411 -18.18 -3.97 15.22
C ALA A 411 -19.11 -4.37 14.06
N GLY A 412 -18.66 -5.32 13.26
CA GLY A 412 -19.38 -5.82 12.11
C GLY A 412 -18.59 -6.85 11.32
N ASN A 413 -19.05 -7.11 10.10
CA ASN A 413 -18.37 -7.97 9.14
C ASN A 413 -18.21 -7.21 7.82
N THR A 414 -17.00 -7.21 7.25
CA THR A 414 -16.68 -6.47 6.03
C THR A 414 -17.48 -6.96 4.84
N PHE A 415 -17.66 -8.28 4.65
CA PHE A 415 -18.42 -8.80 3.52
C PHE A 415 -19.91 -8.47 3.62
N ASP A 416 -20.47 -8.45 4.84
CA ASP A 416 -21.82 -7.96 5.06
C ASP A 416 -21.92 -6.44 4.86
N ALA A 417 -20.92 -5.68 5.28
CA ALA A 417 -20.85 -4.24 5.03
C ALA A 417 -20.82 -3.95 3.52
N LEU A 418 -20.03 -4.69 2.74
CA LEU A 418 -19.98 -4.55 1.27
C LEU A 418 -21.35 -4.72 0.61
N LYS A 419 -22.19 -5.63 1.10
CA LYS A 419 -23.58 -5.81 0.64
C LYS A 419 -24.51 -4.67 1.06
N ASN A 420 -24.10 -3.88 2.05
CA ASN A 420 -24.80 -2.71 2.59
C ASN A 420 -24.09 -1.39 2.25
N LEU A 421 -23.24 -1.36 1.22
CA LEU A 421 -22.63 -0.14 0.70
C LEU A 421 -23.72 0.73 0.07
N THR A 422 -23.94 1.93 0.62
CA THR A 422 -25.02 2.86 0.24
C THR A 422 -24.52 4.20 -0.28
N GLY A 423 -23.22 4.44 -0.31
CA GLY A 423 -22.66 5.67 -0.85
C GLY A 423 -21.16 5.58 -1.08
N VAL A 424 -20.71 6.24 -2.15
CA VAL A 424 -19.30 6.43 -2.50
C VAL A 424 -19.12 7.90 -2.82
N SER A 425 -18.15 8.56 -2.20
CA SER A 425 -17.95 10.00 -2.40
C SER A 425 -17.27 10.31 -3.72
N LYS A 426 -17.45 11.55 -4.17
CA LYS A 426 -16.74 12.13 -5.31
C LYS A 426 -15.28 12.41 -4.97
N GLU A 427 -15.02 12.85 -3.74
CA GLU A 427 -13.68 13.09 -3.23
C GLU A 427 -12.93 11.77 -3.08
N THR A 428 -11.69 11.72 -3.53
CA THR A 428 -10.75 10.62 -3.30
C THR A 428 -9.50 11.12 -2.60
N LYS A 429 -8.77 10.21 -1.96
CA LYS A 429 -7.45 10.48 -1.41
C LYS A 429 -6.47 9.44 -1.93
N SER A 430 -5.32 9.92 -2.39
CA SER A 430 -4.18 9.04 -2.68
C SER A 430 -3.52 8.64 -1.37
N LEU A 431 -3.35 7.35 -1.18
CA LEU A 431 -2.65 6.70 -0.10
C LEU A 431 -1.47 5.92 -0.73
N PRO A 432 -0.48 5.45 0.06
CA PRO A 432 0.72 4.82 -0.51
C PRO A 432 0.46 3.63 -1.46
N ASP A 433 -0.64 2.90 -1.27
CA ASP A 433 -0.98 1.68 -2.02
C ASP A 433 -2.39 1.73 -2.65
N SER A 434 -3.03 2.90 -2.64
CA SER A 434 -4.45 2.98 -2.98
C SER A 434 -4.95 4.38 -3.28
N ILE A 435 -6.04 4.47 -4.05
CA ILE A 435 -6.80 5.71 -4.24
C ILE A 435 -8.24 5.41 -3.86
N LEU A 436 -8.64 5.92 -2.70
CA LEU A 436 -9.93 5.58 -2.10
C LEU A 436 -10.81 6.81 -1.90
N PRO A 437 -12.13 6.71 -2.17
CA PRO A 437 -13.13 7.67 -1.72
C PRO A 437 -13.55 7.39 -0.27
N TYR A 438 -14.40 8.25 0.27
CA TYR A 438 -15.19 7.94 1.45
C TYR A 438 -16.32 6.98 1.05
N THR A 439 -16.59 5.99 1.88
CA THR A 439 -17.63 4.98 1.64
C THR A 439 -18.61 4.91 2.78
N ARG A 440 -19.91 4.93 2.46
CA ARG A 440 -21.02 4.86 3.42
C ARG A 440 -21.61 3.45 3.45
N PHE A 441 -21.75 2.89 4.64
CA PHE A 441 -22.37 1.59 4.87
C PHE A 441 -23.50 1.68 5.88
N ASN A 442 -24.54 0.88 5.69
CA ASN A 442 -25.66 0.79 6.62
C ASN A 442 -25.49 -0.39 7.59
N ASN A 443 -26.32 -0.39 8.63
CA ASN A 443 -26.57 -1.56 9.48
C ASN A 443 -25.41 -1.95 10.42
N ILE A 444 -24.59 -0.97 10.81
CA ILE A 444 -23.38 -1.15 11.63
C ILE A 444 -23.71 -0.98 13.12
N SER A 445 -23.09 -1.79 13.96
CA SER A 445 -23.26 -1.74 15.42
C SER A 445 -22.22 -0.83 16.06
N PHE A 446 -22.71 0.10 16.88
CA PHE A 446 -21.89 0.98 17.69
C PHE A 446 -22.23 0.79 19.17
N THR A 447 -21.21 0.55 19.98
CA THR A 447 -21.37 0.29 21.42
C THR A 447 -20.59 1.33 22.20
N ALA A 448 -21.26 2.00 23.14
CA ALA A 448 -20.60 2.93 24.06
C ALA A 448 -19.55 2.18 24.91
N GLY A 449 -18.34 2.73 25.03
CA GLY A 449 -17.34 2.23 25.96
C GLY A 449 -17.81 2.34 27.42
N GLU A 450 -17.31 1.44 28.26
CA GLU A 450 -17.55 1.50 29.70
C GLU A 450 -16.93 2.79 30.29
N ARG A 451 -17.63 3.42 31.23
CA ARG A 451 -17.30 4.73 31.82
C ARG A 451 -16.09 4.71 32.74
#